data_AF-A0A955U6N1-F1
#
_entry.id   AF-A0A955U6N1-F1
#
_cell.length_a   1.000
_cell.length_b   1.000
_cell.length_c   1.000
_cell.angle_alpha   90.00
_cell.angle_beta   90.00
_cell.angle_gamma   90.00
#
_symmetry.space_group_name_H-M   'P 1'
#
loop_
_entity.id
_entity.type
_entity.pdbx_description
1 polymer ?
#
loop_
_entity_poly.entity_id
_entity_poly.type
_entity_poly.pdbx_seq_one_letter_code
_entity_poly.pdbx_strand_id
1 'polypeptide(L)'
;MSQEITFADHGRALLRREPVIFHCNHFNYWLQNTLLLDASLGMADVIRAAAADVGRSVMVGVDGTPTERLAAASEVFRQLGFGRMSFAGLGEGGGEVHTPTSHYGQLLKPPGSFERPQNLFDQGFAQGVAASVFGQPYEIASNACHS
;
A
#
# COMPACT_ATOMS: atom_id res chain seq x y z
N MET A 1 -4.62 13.82 14.75
CA MET A 1 -4.41 12.73 15.73
C MET A 1 -3.56 11.66 15.06
N SER A 2 -2.43 11.29 15.68
CA SER A 2 -1.65 10.11 15.24
C SER A 2 -2.57 8.88 15.25
N GLN A 3 -2.52 8.06 14.21
CA GLN A 3 -3.32 6.83 14.17
C GLN A 3 -2.63 5.79 15.07
N GLU A 4 -3.14 5.56 16.28
CA GLU A 4 -2.44 4.67 17.22
C GLU A 4 -2.81 3.19 16.98
N ILE A 5 -1.79 2.32 17.03
CA ILE A 5 -2.01 0.87 17.07
C ILE A 5 -2.31 0.50 18.51
N THR A 6 -3.46 -0.15 18.72
CA THR A 6 -3.90 -0.62 20.04
C THR A 6 -3.80 -2.14 20.12
N PHE A 7 -3.61 -2.67 21.33
CA PHE A 7 -3.61 -4.12 21.56
C PHE A 7 -4.94 -4.56 22.18
N ALA A 8 -5.51 -5.65 21.66
CA ALA A 8 -6.75 -6.26 22.11
C ALA A 8 -6.51 -7.71 22.55
N ASP A 9 -7.54 -8.31 23.17
CA ASP A 9 -7.47 -9.70 23.66
C ASP A 9 -7.02 -10.68 22.59
N HIS A 10 -6.37 -11.76 23.03
CA HIS A 10 -5.84 -12.84 22.19
C HIS A 10 -4.71 -12.38 21.25
N GLY A 11 -3.90 -11.39 21.68
CA GLY A 11 -2.69 -10.97 20.97
C GLY A 11 -2.96 -10.21 19.66
N ARG A 12 -4.16 -9.63 19.51
CA ARG A 12 -4.52 -8.87 18.31
C ARG A 12 -4.01 -7.43 18.43
N ALA A 13 -3.36 -6.94 17.39
CA ALA A 13 -3.10 -5.52 17.22
C ALA A 13 -4.16 -4.92 16.29
N LEU A 14 -4.67 -3.75 16.61
CA LEU A 14 -5.71 -3.07 15.85
C LEU A 14 -5.25 -1.67 15.43
N LEU A 15 -5.44 -1.34 14.17
CA LEU A 15 -5.41 0.03 13.65
C LEU A 15 -6.86 0.46 13.36
N ARG A 16 -7.41 1.42 14.12
CA ARG A 16 -8.80 1.91 13.93
C ARG A 16 -9.86 0.79 13.84
N ARG A 17 -9.71 -0.26 14.67
CA ARG A 17 -10.55 -1.47 14.75
C ARG A 17 -10.29 -2.52 13.67
N GLU A 18 -9.38 -2.27 12.75
CA GLU A 18 -8.94 -3.24 11.75
C GLU A 18 -7.76 -4.04 12.29
N PRO A 19 -7.81 -5.38 12.23
CA PRO A 19 -6.71 -6.20 12.69
C PRO A 19 -5.49 -6.04 11.78
N VAL A 20 -4.35 -5.79 12.40
CA VAL A 20 -3.06 -5.74 11.70
C VAL A 20 -2.19 -6.90 12.19
N ILE A 21 -1.44 -7.48 11.25
CA ILE A 21 -0.53 -8.59 11.51
C ILE A 21 0.87 -8.14 11.15
N PHE A 22 1.81 -8.37 12.05
CA PHE A 22 3.22 -8.17 11.77
C PHE A 22 3.79 -9.41 11.07
N HIS A 23 4.48 -9.20 9.96
CA HIS A 23 5.32 -10.21 9.32
C HIS A 23 6.61 -9.56 8.81
N CYS A 24 7.59 -10.37 8.43
CA CYS A 24 8.83 -9.88 7.86
C CYS A 24 8.71 -9.58 6.36
N ASN A 25 9.64 -8.78 5.83
CA ASN A 25 9.77 -8.49 4.38
C ASN A 25 9.92 -9.75 3.53
N HIS A 26 10.65 -10.73 4.05
CA HIS A 26 10.87 -12.00 3.39
C HIS A 26 9.57 -12.75 3.09
N PHE A 27 8.59 -12.69 4.01
CA PHE A 27 7.29 -13.34 3.83
C PHE A 27 6.53 -12.73 2.63
N ASN A 28 6.34 -11.40 2.64
CA ASN A 28 5.60 -10.72 1.56
C ASN A 28 6.28 -10.87 0.20
N TYR A 29 7.60 -10.79 0.20
CA TYR A 29 8.37 -10.96 -1.01
C TYR A 29 8.13 -12.34 -1.64
N TRP A 30 8.24 -13.42 -0.86
CA TRP A 30 8.01 -14.76 -1.39
C TRP A 30 6.55 -15.04 -1.69
N LEU A 31 5.62 -14.50 -0.90
CA LEU A 31 4.19 -14.60 -1.18
C LEU A 31 3.89 -14.01 -2.56
N GLN A 32 4.28 -12.76 -2.83
CA GLN A 32 4.06 -12.12 -4.12
C GLN A 32 4.71 -12.92 -5.25
N ASN A 33 5.98 -13.31 -5.11
CA ASN A 33 6.68 -14.08 -6.16
C ASN A 33 6.01 -15.43 -6.43
N THR A 34 5.53 -16.11 -5.39
CA THR A 34 4.81 -17.39 -5.53
C THR A 34 3.50 -17.20 -6.28
N LEU A 35 2.73 -16.16 -5.95
CA LEU A 35 1.48 -15.83 -6.64
C LEU A 35 1.71 -15.46 -8.11
N LEU A 36 2.87 -14.90 -8.45
CA LEU A 36 3.22 -14.49 -9.81
C LEU A 36 3.87 -15.61 -10.65
N LEU A 37 4.03 -16.83 -10.11
CA LEU A 37 4.61 -17.96 -10.86
C LEU A 37 3.76 -18.36 -12.07
N ASP A 38 2.43 -18.32 -11.94
CA ASP A 38 1.49 -18.64 -13.01
C ASP A 38 0.80 -17.37 -13.52
N ALA A 39 1.22 -16.91 -14.69
CA ALA A 39 0.67 -15.72 -15.32
C ALA A 39 -0.81 -15.87 -15.72
N SER A 40 -1.31 -17.09 -15.93
CA SER A 40 -2.70 -17.33 -16.33
C SER A 40 -3.71 -17.02 -15.23
N LEU A 41 -3.25 -16.97 -13.97
CA LEU A 41 -4.08 -16.64 -12.81
C LEU A 41 -4.35 -15.15 -12.64
N GLY A 42 -3.65 -14.27 -13.37
CA GLY A 42 -3.86 -12.82 -13.29
C GLY A 42 -3.57 -12.22 -11.91
N MET A 43 -2.68 -12.83 -11.12
CA MET A 43 -2.48 -12.48 -9.71
C MET A 43 -1.98 -11.06 -9.45
N ALA A 44 -1.38 -10.40 -10.45
CA ALA A 44 -0.97 -9.01 -10.30
C ALA A 44 -2.17 -8.07 -10.03
N ASP A 45 -3.30 -8.32 -10.69
CA ASP A 45 -4.54 -7.56 -10.47
C ASP A 45 -5.15 -7.86 -9.12
N VAL A 46 -5.13 -9.13 -8.72
CA VAL A 46 -5.62 -9.57 -7.40
C VAL A 46 -4.82 -8.90 -6.28
N ILE A 47 -3.49 -8.86 -6.40
CA ILE A 47 -2.61 -8.19 -5.41
C ILE A 47 -2.93 -6.71 -5.33
N ARG A 48 -3.07 -6.01 -6.47
CA ARG A 48 -3.45 -4.59 -6.49
C ARG A 48 -4.83 -4.36 -5.87
N ALA A 49 -5.82 -5.18 -6.22
CA ALA A 49 -7.17 -5.06 -5.68
C ALA A 49 -7.19 -5.25 -4.16
N ALA A 50 -6.51 -6.28 -3.65
CA ALA A 50 -6.38 -6.51 -2.21
C ALA A 50 -5.66 -5.36 -1.50
N ALA A 51 -4.60 -4.81 -2.09
CA ALA A 51 -3.92 -3.65 -1.53
C ALA A 51 -4.78 -2.38 -1.57
N ALA A 52 -5.65 -2.22 -2.58
CA ALA A 52 -6.63 -1.14 -2.63
C ALA A 52 -7.68 -1.27 -1.52
N ASP A 53 -8.09 -2.48 -1.14
CA ASP A 53 -8.93 -2.68 0.03
C ASP A 53 -8.22 -2.24 1.32
N VAL A 54 -6.94 -2.54 1.48
CA VAL A 54 -6.14 -2.03 2.60
C VAL A 54 -6.10 -0.51 2.60
N GLY A 55 -5.80 0.10 1.44
CA GLY A 55 -5.80 1.56 1.26
C GLY A 55 -7.13 2.21 1.62
N ARG A 56 -8.27 1.59 1.27
CA ARG A 56 -9.60 2.06 1.67
C ARG A 56 -9.85 1.90 3.16
N SER A 57 -9.50 0.74 3.71
CA SER A 57 -9.73 0.38 5.11
C SER A 57 -9.03 1.37 6.07
N VAL A 58 -7.77 1.73 5.80
CA VAL A 58 -7.04 2.69 6.64
C VAL A 58 -7.59 4.12 6.58
N MET A 59 -8.42 4.42 5.58
CA MET A 59 -9.07 5.72 5.40
C MET A 59 -10.43 5.81 6.09
N VAL A 60 -10.95 4.72 6.66
CA VAL A 60 -12.21 4.71 7.40
C VAL A 60 -12.10 5.61 8.64
N GLY A 61 -13.01 6.58 8.75
CA GLY A 61 -13.05 7.54 9.86
C GLY A 61 -11.86 8.52 9.88
N VAL A 62 -11.18 8.71 8.75
CA VAL A 62 -10.17 9.76 8.57
C VAL A 62 -10.86 11.00 8.00
N ASP A 63 -11.15 11.95 8.88
CA ASP A 63 -11.75 13.25 8.56
C ASP A 63 -10.70 14.30 8.15
N GLY A 64 -11.16 15.37 7.51
CA GLY A 64 -10.33 16.52 7.12
C GLY A 64 -10.42 16.83 5.63
N THR A 65 -9.62 17.81 5.21
CA THR A 65 -9.43 18.16 3.80
C THR A 65 -8.73 17.02 3.04
N PRO A 66 -8.84 16.95 1.69
CA PRO A 66 -8.12 15.96 0.90
C PRO A 66 -6.62 15.89 1.23
N THR A 67 -5.97 17.04 1.38
CA THR A 67 -4.56 17.15 1.75
C THR A 67 -4.25 16.52 3.11
N GLU A 68 -5.07 16.80 4.13
CA GLU A 68 -4.88 16.22 5.47
C GLU A 68 -5.10 14.71 5.47
N ARG A 69 -6.09 14.24 4.71
CA ARG A 69 -6.40 12.81 4.57
C ARG A 69 -5.28 12.06 3.84
N LEU A 70 -4.72 12.63 2.77
CA LEU A 70 -3.55 12.08 2.07
C LEU A 70 -2.28 12.07 2.94
N ALA A 71 -2.08 13.11 3.75
CA ALA A 71 -0.99 13.16 4.73
C ALA A 71 -1.14 12.05 5.79
N ALA A 72 -2.36 11.82 6.28
CA ALA A 72 -2.65 10.72 7.20
C ALA A 72 -2.39 9.35 6.58
N ALA A 73 -2.75 9.14 5.30
CA ALA A 73 -2.45 7.91 4.58
C ALA A 73 -0.95 7.65 4.46
N SER A 74 -0.17 8.70 4.16
CA SER A 74 1.30 8.64 4.08
C SER A 74 1.90 8.21 5.42
N GLU A 75 1.35 8.73 6.52
CA GLU A 75 1.80 8.39 7.87
C GLU A 75 1.44 6.95 8.26
N VAL A 76 0.25 6.47 7.90
CA VAL A 76 -0.14 5.07 8.13
C VAL A 76 0.77 4.12 7.36
N PHE A 77 1.06 4.41 6.08
CA PHE A 77 1.96 3.60 5.26
C PHE A 77 3.36 3.49 5.91
N ARG A 78 3.84 4.61 6.46
CA ARG A 78 5.10 4.67 7.22
C ARG A 78 5.03 3.88 8.53
N GLN A 79 3.96 4.06 9.30
CA GLN A 79 3.77 3.44 10.60
C GLN A 79 3.65 1.92 10.52
N LEU A 80 2.98 1.39 9.48
CA LEU A 80 2.85 -0.04 9.23
C LEU A 80 4.13 -0.67 8.66
N GLY A 81 5.19 0.12 8.45
CA GLY A 81 6.48 -0.37 7.98
C GLY A 81 6.51 -0.71 6.49
N PHE A 82 5.53 -0.25 5.71
CA PHE A 82 5.48 -0.48 4.26
C PHE A 82 6.49 0.37 3.49
N GLY A 83 7.00 1.44 4.10
CA GLY A 83 8.03 2.30 3.53
C GLY A 83 7.67 3.78 3.64
N ARG A 84 7.98 4.57 2.61
CA ARG A 84 7.59 5.99 2.52
C ARG A 84 6.84 6.19 1.23
N MET A 85 5.67 6.83 1.33
CA MET A 85 4.83 7.18 0.19
C MET A 85 4.43 8.64 0.30
N SER A 86 4.43 9.35 -0.83
CA SER A 86 4.05 10.75 -0.95
C SER A 86 2.96 10.90 -1.99
N PHE A 87 1.84 11.49 -1.58
CA PHE A 87 0.70 11.83 -2.43
C PHE A 87 0.68 13.31 -2.84
N ALA A 88 1.79 14.06 -2.63
CA ALA A 88 1.82 15.50 -2.86
C ALA A 88 1.48 15.92 -4.31
N GLY A 89 1.72 15.03 -5.28
CA GLY A 89 1.39 15.24 -6.69
C GLY A 89 0.02 14.71 -7.13
N LEU A 90 -0.79 14.19 -6.20
CA LEU A 90 -2.09 13.59 -6.50
C LEU A 90 -3.24 14.58 -6.24
N GLY A 91 -4.16 14.68 -7.19
CA GLY A 91 -5.40 15.45 -7.06
C GLY A 91 -6.62 14.73 -7.62
N GLU A 92 -7.74 15.43 -7.65
CA GLU A 92 -9.01 14.92 -8.19
C GLU A 92 -8.88 14.51 -9.67
N GLY A 93 -8.09 15.23 -10.47
CA GLY A 93 -7.85 14.89 -11.88
C GLY A 93 -6.82 13.79 -12.13
N GLY A 94 -6.32 13.11 -11.10
CA GLY A 94 -5.16 12.21 -11.19
C GLY A 94 -3.87 12.89 -10.71
N GLY A 95 -2.74 12.26 -11.03
CA GLY A 95 -1.42 12.76 -10.66
C GLY A 95 -0.44 11.63 -10.32
N GLU A 96 0.67 12.00 -9.69
CA GLU A 96 1.75 11.09 -9.37
C GLU A 96 1.83 10.80 -7.87
N VAL A 97 2.11 9.54 -7.54
CA VAL A 97 2.43 9.09 -6.20
C VAL A 97 3.86 8.58 -6.20
N HIS A 98 4.68 9.14 -5.32
CA HIS A 98 6.10 8.81 -5.24
C HIS A 98 6.39 7.97 -4.00
N THR A 99 7.10 6.85 -4.16
CA THR A 99 7.41 5.91 -3.08
C THR A 99 8.93 5.76 -2.93
N PRO A 100 9.63 6.68 -2.23
CA PRO A 100 11.09 6.66 -2.13
C PRO A 100 11.67 5.37 -1.54
N THR A 101 10.93 4.74 -0.63
CA THR A 101 11.32 3.46 -0.04
C THR A 101 10.09 2.57 -0.01
N SER A 102 10.24 1.34 -0.50
CA SER A 102 9.14 0.38 -0.57
C SER A 102 9.57 -0.96 0.00
N HIS A 103 8.83 -1.43 1.00
CA HIS A 103 8.93 -2.76 1.55
C HIS A 103 8.49 -3.83 0.54
N TYR A 104 7.63 -3.51 -0.43
CA TYR A 104 7.19 -4.47 -1.45
C TYR A 104 8.05 -4.41 -2.71
N GLY A 105 8.62 -3.24 -3.00
CA GLY A 105 9.50 -3.00 -4.14
C GLY A 105 10.95 -3.44 -3.92
N GLN A 106 11.38 -3.65 -2.66
CA GLN A 106 12.75 -3.97 -2.31
C GLN A 106 12.81 -5.18 -1.38
N LEU A 107 13.82 -6.04 -1.60
CA LEU A 107 14.22 -7.08 -0.66
C LEU A 107 15.63 -6.76 -0.16
N LEU A 108 15.86 -6.95 1.14
CA LEU A 108 17.16 -6.71 1.78
C LEU A 108 18.32 -7.47 1.10
N LYS A 109 18.05 -8.64 0.50
CA LYS A 109 18.99 -9.39 -0.33
C LYS A 109 18.22 -10.27 -1.34
N PRO A 110 18.08 -9.85 -2.62
CA PRO A 110 17.40 -10.65 -3.62
C PRO A 110 18.25 -11.82 -4.14
N PRO A 111 17.67 -13.04 -4.28
CA PRO A 111 18.25 -14.07 -5.12
C PRO A 111 17.89 -13.80 -6.59
N GLY A 112 18.59 -12.86 -7.26
CA GLY A 112 18.43 -12.60 -8.71
C GLY A 112 18.03 -11.16 -9.08
N SER A 113 17.95 -10.87 -10.39
CA SER A 113 17.42 -9.61 -10.93
C SER A 113 15.93 -9.74 -11.22
N PHE A 114 15.15 -8.72 -10.88
CA PHE A 114 13.73 -8.65 -11.20
C PHE A 114 13.53 -7.80 -12.44
N GLU A 115 13.15 -8.43 -13.55
CA GLU A 115 12.81 -7.70 -14.79
C GLU A 115 11.45 -6.98 -14.69
N ARG A 116 10.60 -7.31 -13.70
CA ARG A 116 9.25 -6.77 -13.56
C ARG A 116 9.07 -5.96 -12.27
N PRO A 117 8.31 -4.85 -12.30
CA PRO A 117 8.02 -4.03 -11.13
C PRO A 117 7.40 -4.84 -9.97
N GLN A 118 7.93 -4.63 -8.76
CA GLN A 118 7.50 -5.35 -7.54
C GLN A 118 6.56 -4.53 -6.64
N ASN A 119 6.31 -3.28 -6.99
CA ASN A 119 5.49 -2.35 -6.20
C ASN A 119 3.97 -2.51 -6.41
N LEU A 120 3.48 -3.73 -6.64
CA LEU A 120 2.06 -4.01 -6.89
C LEU A 120 1.19 -3.64 -5.68
N PHE A 121 1.66 -3.93 -4.47
CA PHE A 121 0.98 -3.52 -3.25
C PHE A 121 0.91 -1.99 -3.14
N ASP A 122 2.02 -1.28 -3.36
CA ASP A 122 2.07 0.19 -3.27
C ASP A 122 1.09 0.85 -4.26
N GLN A 123 1.02 0.31 -5.48
CA GLN A 123 0.07 0.75 -6.50
C GLN A 123 -1.38 0.61 -6.02
N GLY A 124 -1.75 -0.58 -5.55
CA GLY A 124 -3.11 -0.83 -5.05
C GLY A 124 -3.44 0.03 -3.83
N PHE A 125 -2.52 0.11 -2.86
CA PHE A 125 -2.69 0.95 -1.68
C PHE A 125 -2.95 2.41 -2.06
N ALA A 126 -2.13 2.97 -2.96
CA ALA A 126 -2.30 4.33 -3.46
C ALA A 126 -3.65 4.53 -4.17
N GLN A 127 -4.07 3.56 -4.98
CA GLN A 127 -5.37 3.56 -5.67
C GLN A 127 -6.53 3.58 -4.67
N GLY A 128 -6.47 2.75 -3.62
CA GLY A 128 -7.49 2.68 -2.58
C GLY A 128 -7.61 3.98 -1.79
N VAL A 129 -6.47 4.56 -1.40
CA VAL A 129 -6.41 5.86 -0.72
C VAL A 129 -6.98 6.97 -1.58
N ALA A 130 -6.54 7.07 -2.85
CA ALA A 130 -7.03 8.09 -3.79
C ALA A 130 -8.56 8.01 -3.94
N ALA A 131 -9.09 6.80 -4.13
CA ALA A 131 -10.53 6.60 -4.27
C ALA A 131 -11.29 6.99 -3.00
N SER A 132 -10.78 6.66 -1.81
CA SER A 132 -11.38 7.07 -0.54
C SER A 132 -11.33 8.58 -0.30
N VAL A 133 -10.27 9.25 -0.76
CA VAL A 133 -10.09 10.70 -0.55
C VAL A 133 -10.99 11.50 -1.47
N PHE A 134 -11.01 11.18 -2.77
CA PHE A 134 -11.69 11.99 -3.78
C PHE A 134 -13.08 11.47 -4.17
N GLY A 135 -13.49 10.29 -3.66
CA GLY A 135 -14.85 9.79 -3.85
C GLY A 135 -15.15 9.25 -5.25
N GLN A 136 -14.12 8.93 -6.03
CA GLN A 136 -14.23 8.43 -7.40
C GLN A 136 -13.16 7.36 -7.67
N PRO A 137 -13.35 6.47 -8.66
CA PRO A 137 -12.34 5.47 -8.99
C PRO A 137 -11.07 6.11 -9.56
N TYR A 138 -9.92 5.50 -9.24
CA TYR A 138 -8.61 5.82 -9.82
C TYR A 138 -8.06 4.57 -10.48
N GLU A 139 -7.27 4.76 -11.54
CA GLU A 139 -6.56 3.69 -12.22
C GLU A 139 -5.07 4.00 -12.26
N ILE A 140 -4.25 2.95 -12.23
CA ILE A 140 -2.80 3.08 -12.35
C ILE A 140 -2.46 3.11 -13.84
N ALA A 141 -2.13 4.29 -14.35
CA ALA A 141 -1.77 4.47 -15.75
C ALA A 141 -0.37 3.92 -16.08
N SER A 142 0.58 4.07 -15.17
CA SER A 142 1.96 3.61 -15.34
C SER A 142 2.69 3.52 -14.01
N ASN A 143 3.78 2.75 -13.97
CA ASN A 143 4.69 2.69 -12.83
C ASN A 143 6.16 2.62 -13.30
N ALA A 144 7.06 3.14 -12.46
CA ALA A 144 8.50 2.98 -12.63
C ALA A 144 9.11 2.59 -11.27
N CYS A 145 9.77 1.43 -11.21
CA CYS A 145 10.60 1.06 -10.07
C CYS A 145 12.03 1.51 -10.36
N HIS A 146 12.51 2.50 -9.62
CA HIS A 146 13.91 2.87 -9.62
C HIS A 146 14.60 2.03 -8.54
N SER A 147 15.45 1.08 -8.95
CA SER A 147 16.26 0.26 -8.06
C SER A 147 17.38 1.06 -7.39
#